data_AF-A0AAE1TFX7-F1
#
_entry.id   AF-A0AAE1TFX7-F1
#
_cell.length_a   1.000
_cell.length_b   1.000
_cell.length_c   1.000
_cell.angle_alpha   90.00
_cell.angle_beta   90.00
_cell.angle_gamma   90.00
#
_symmetry.space_group_name_H-M   'P 1'
#
loop_
_entity.id
_entity.type
_entity.pdbx_description
1 polymer ?
#
loop_
_entity_poly.entity_id
_entity_poly.type
_entity_poly.pdbx_seq_one_letter_code
_entity_poly.pdbx_strand_id
1 'polypeptide(L)'
;MTQEVVVQLLHYQTTTDLWNGVRDLTCASTKARVMVIKSELHNTQKNELKMEDYLNKMKNLSDELALAGSPVAIDDLILNTLNGLDTEYNLIIVKLIDQLDLTWVEAQAALLSFETRLNQLNHFSTLSIQPSINAAATNRHENTSREPHYNRGGGRSGS
;
A
#
# COMPACT_ATOMS: atom_id res chain seq x y z
N MET A 1 8.06 34.56 -5.30
CA MET A 1 9.23 35.28 -4.76
C MET A 1 8.72 36.51 -4.04
N THR A 2 8.85 36.54 -2.72
CA THR A 2 8.08 37.42 -1.84
C THR A 2 8.74 38.79 -1.65
N GLN A 3 7.91 39.81 -1.47
CA GLN A 3 8.22 41.23 -1.36
C GLN A 3 9.25 41.56 -0.26
N GLU A 4 9.41 40.68 0.74
CA GLU A 4 10.38 40.85 1.84
C GLU A 4 11.84 40.74 1.42
N VAL A 5 12.14 39.92 0.40
CA VAL A 5 13.49 39.74 -0.13
C VAL A 5 14.02 41.06 -0.73
N VAL A 6 13.11 41.81 -1.36
CA VAL A 6 13.42 43.10 -1.98
C VAL A 6 13.85 44.13 -0.94
N VAL A 7 13.31 44.06 0.29
CA VAL A 7 13.62 45.02 1.36
C VAL A 7 15.02 44.81 1.94
N GLN A 8 15.49 43.57 2.06
CA GLN A 8 16.87 43.28 2.47
C GLN A 8 17.89 43.71 1.41
N LEU A 9 17.48 43.70 0.15
CA LEU A 9 18.33 44.04 -1.00
C LEU A 9 18.44 45.55 -1.28
N LEU A 10 17.57 46.38 -0.69
CA LEU A 10 17.57 47.85 -0.86
C LEU A 10 18.76 48.56 -0.18
N HIS A 11 19.55 47.88 0.64
CA HIS A 11 20.70 48.45 1.35
C HIS A 11 22.03 48.32 0.59
N TYR A 12 22.05 47.67 -0.58
CA TYR A 12 23.27 47.47 -1.35
C TYR A 12 23.56 48.65 -2.28
N GLN A 13 24.74 49.26 -2.12
CA GLN A 13 25.14 50.47 -2.85
C GLN A 13 25.59 50.19 -4.30
N THR A 14 25.84 48.93 -4.66
CA THR A 14 26.30 48.52 -5.99
C THR A 14 25.43 47.40 -6.59
N THR A 15 25.27 47.43 -7.91
CA THR A 15 24.53 46.40 -8.67
C THR A 15 25.17 45.00 -8.53
N THR A 16 26.49 44.94 -8.36
CA THR A 16 27.22 43.69 -8.15
C THR A 16 26.85 43.03 -6.81
N ASP A 17 26.77 43.82 -5.73
CA ASP A 17 26.42 43.31 -4.40
C ASP A 17 24.96 42.85 -4.35
N LEU A 18 24.06 43.62 -5.00
CA LEU A 18 22.66 43.24 -5.18
C LEU A 18 22.53 41.88 -5.88
N TRP A 19 23.22 41.70 -7.00
CA TRP A 19 23.18 40.45 -7.77
C TRP A 19 23.75 39.26 -7.00
N ASN A 20 24.84 39.47 -6.25
CA ASN A 20 25.41 38.45 -5.38
C ASN A 20 24.42 38.07 -4.26
N GLY A 21 23.78 39.04 -3.61
CA GLY A 21 22.76 38.78 -2.58
C GLY A 21 21.56 37.98 -3.11
N VAL A 22 21.05 38.32 -4.29
CA VAL A 22 19.98 37.54 -4.95
C VAL A 22 20.46 36.12 -5.27
N ARG A 23 21.68 35.97 -5.79
CA ARG A 23 22.27 34.67 -6.09
C ARG A 23 22.41 33.82 -4.82
N ASP A 24 22.90 34.39 -3.74
CA ASP A 24 23.11 33.67 -2.48
C ASP A 24 21.79 33.21 -1.88
N LEU A 25 20.78 34.07 -1.88
CA LEU A 25 19.46 33.71 -1.39
C LEU A 25 18.79 32.64 -2.26
N THR A 26 18.84 32.78 -3.59
CA THR A 26 18.27 31.78 -4.51
C THR A 26 19.01 30.44 -4.41
N CYS A 27 20.33 30.46 -4.22
CA CYS A 27 21.13 29.27 -3.94
C CYS A 27 20.71 28.62 -2.61
N ALA A 28 20.59 29.39 -1.53
CA ALA A 28 20.16 28.91 -0.22
C ALA A 28 18.75 28.31 -0.29
N SER A 29 17.81 28.99 -0.95
CA SER A 29 16.44 28.52 -1.16
C SER A 29 16.40 27.19 -1.95
N THR A 30 17.18 27.09 -3.02
CA THR A 30 17.28 25.86 -3.82
C THR A 30 17.83 24.70 -3.00
N LYS A 31 18.91 24.93 -2.22
CA LYS A 31 19.48 23.92 -1.32
C LYS A 31 18.50 23.44 -0.26
N ALA A 32 17.76 24.37 0.37
CA ALA A 32 16.73 24.03 1.34
C ALA A 32 15.62 23.17 0.70
N ARG A 33 15.18 23.53 -0.52
CA ARG A 33 14.18 22.75 -1.26
C ARG A 33 14.67 21.34 -1.56
N VAL A 34 15.91 21.19 -2.04
CA VAL A 34 16.52 19.86 -2.27
C VAL A 34 16.51 19.02 -0.99
N MET A 35 16.87 19.62 0.16
CA MET A 35 16.87 18.91 1.44
C MET A 35 15.47 18.45 1.85
N VAL A 36 14.44 19.29 1.64
CA VAL A 36 13.05 18.93 1.90
C VAL A 36 12.61 17.77 1.02
N ILE A 37 12.87 17.82 -0.28
CA ILE A 37 12.48 16.75 -1.22
C ILE A 37 13.22 15.44 -0.89
N LYS A 38 14.50 15.49 -0.52
CA LYS A 38 15.24 14.30 -0.06
C LYS A 38 14.59 13.70 1.19
N SER A 39 14.24 14.56 2.16
CA SER A 39 13.53 14.11 3.36
C SER A 39 12.18 13.47 3.02
N GLU A 40 11.43 14.05 2.07
CA GLU A 40 10.18 13.48 1.62
C GLU A 40 10.39 12.12 0.94
N LEU A 41 11.39 11.99 0.05
CA LEU A 41 11.72 10.72 -0.61
C LEU A 41 12.01 9.61 0.41
N HIS A 42 12.81 9.88 1.43
CA HIS A 42 13.15 8.90 2.46
C HIS A 42 11.98 8.52 3.37
N ASN A 43 11.07 9.45 3.62
CA ASN A 43 9.96 9.26 4.56
C ASN A 43 8.63 8.88 3.87
N THR A 44 8.59 8.80 2.54
CA THR A 44 7.35 8.47 1.82
C THR A 44 7.03 7.00 2.00
N GLN A 45 5.90 6.75 2.65
CA GLN A 45 5.32 5.42 2.82
C GLN A 45 4.15 5.23 1.85
N LYS A 46 3.96 3.98 1.39
CA LYS A 46 2.81 3.61 0.57
C LYS A 46 1.51 3.78 1.36
N ASN A 47 1.44 3.21 2.57
CA ASN A 47 0.23 3.20 3.40
C ASN A 47 -1.01 2.76 2.60
N GLU A 48 -2.08 3.56 2.66
CA GLU A 48 -3.36 3.34 1.98
C GLU A 48 -3.35 3.71 0.48
N LEU A 49 -2.23 4.20 -0.07
CA LEU A 49 -2.11 4.51 -1.48
C LEU A 49 -2.11 3.22 -2.31
N LYS A 50 -2.67 3.28 -3.52
CA LYS A 50 -2.46 2.26 -4.54
C LYS A 50 -0.98 2.23 -4.91
N MET A 51 -0.47 1.05 -5.27
CA MET A 51 0.95 0.90 -5.64
C MET A 51 1.32 1.82 -6.80
N GLU A 52 0.45 1.97 -7.80
CA GLU A 52 0.69 2.87 -8.94
C GLU A 52 0.90 4.33 -8.49
N ASP A 53 0.03 4.84 -7.64
CA ASP A 53 0.12 6.21 -7.11
C ASP A 53 1.40 6.41 -6.29
N TYR A 54 1.74 5.41 -5.47
CA TYR A 54 2.97 5.43 -4.68
C TYR A 54 4.23 5.45 -5.57
N LEU A 55 4.31 4.57 -6.56
CA LEU A 55 5.44 4.50 -7.50
C LEU A 55 5.59 5.79 -8.31
N ASN A 56 4.48 6.38 -8.75
CA ASN A 56 4.47 7.67 -9.42
C ASN A 56 4.98 8.79 -8.51
N LYS A 57 4.57 8.80 -7.24
CA LYS A 57 5.07 9.77 -6.25
C LYS A 57 6.58 9.65 -6.06
N MET A 58 7.10 8.43 -5.84
CA MET A 58 8.54 8.20 -5.67
C MET A 58 9.34 8.66 -6.91
N LYS A 59 8.83 8.35 -8.11
CA LYS A 59 9.45 8.77 -9.36
C LYS A 59 9.47 10.29 -9.51
N ASN A 60 8.36 10.96 -9.22
CA ASN A 60 8.26 12.42 -9.29
C ASN A 60 9.26 13.12 -8.35
N LEU A 61 9.41 12.63 -7.11
CA LEU A 61 10.40 13.18 -6.17
C LEU A 61 11.84 13.01 -6.69
N SER A 62 12.15 11.85 -7.26
CA SER A 62 13.45 11.61 -7.89
C SER A 62 13.70 12.52 -9.08
N ASP A 63 12.69 12.75 -9.92
CA ASP A 63 12.80 13.60 -11.10
C ASP A 63 12.93 15.08 -10.69
N GLU A 64 12.22 15.52 -9.66
CA GLU A 64 12.38 16.88 -9.11
C GLU A 64 13.78 17.10 -8.54
N LEU A 65 14.35 16.10 -7.86
CA LEU A 65 15.73 16.15 -7.38
C LEU A 65 16.74 16.21 -8.54
N ALA A 66 16.50 15.45 -9.63
CA ALA A 66 17.32 15.52 -10.83
C ALA A 66 17.26 16.91 -11.49
N LEU A 67 16.06 17.50 -11.60
CA LEU A 67 15.86 18.85 -12.12
C LEU A 67 16.52 19.92 -11.25
N ALA A 68 16.60 19.70 -9.94
CA ALA A 68 17.31 20.57 -9.00
C ALA A 68 18.83 20.36 -8.97
N GLY A 69 19.38 19.51 -9.85
CA GLY A 69 20.82 19.23 -9.96
C GLY A 69 21.36 18.25 -8.91
N SER A 70 20.48 17.50 -8.25
CA SER A 70 20.83 16.48 -7.26
C SER A 70 20.18 15.12 -7.61
N PRO A 71 20.53 14.49 -8.75
CA PRO A 71 19.93 13.22 -9.16
C PRO A 71 20.14 12.12 -8.12
N VAL A 72 19.17 11.20 -8.05
CA VAL A 72 19.19 10.02 -7.17
C VAL A 72 19.61 8.80 -8.00
N ALA A 73 20.45 7.93 -7.43
CA ALA A 73 20.80 6.68 -8.08
C ALA A 73 19.58 5.77 -8.20
N ILE A 74 19.52 4.94 -9.22
CA ILE A 74 18.37 4.03 -9.43
C ILE A 74 18.24 3.06 -8.25
N ASP A 75 19.37 2.51 -7.78
CA ASP A 75 19.41 1.61 -6.62
C ASP A 75 18.88 2.28 -5.35
N ASP A 76 19.25 3.54 -5.12
CA ASP A 76 18.75 4.33 -3.98
C ASP A 76 17.24 4.59 -4.13
N LEU A 77 16.75 4.91 -5.33
CA LEU A 77 15.33 5.10 -5.57
C LEU A 77 14.53 3.82 -5.30
N ILE A 78 15.02 2.67 -5.79
CA ILE A 78 14.41 1.36 -5.53
C ILE A 78 14.43 1.07 -4.03
N LEU A 79 15.58 1.23 -3.37
CA LEU A 79 15.71 0.98 -1.93
C LEU A 79 14.73 1.83 -1.10
N ASN A 80 14.65 3.13 -1.37
CA ASN A 80 13.69 4.01 -0.69
C ASN A 80 12.24 3.60 -0.97
N THR A 81 11.95 3.14 -2.18
CA THR A 81 10.62 2.64 -2.54
C THR A 81 10.28 1.37 -1.76
N LEU A 82 11.21 0.43 -1.63
CA LEU A 82 10.98 -0.82 -0.88
C LEU A 82 10.83 -0.57 0.63
N ASN A 83 11.59 0.39 1.19
CA ASN A 83 11.52 0.75 2.61
C ASN A 83 10.18 1.38 3.01
N GLY A 84 9.46 1.98 2.06
CA GLY A 84 8.14 2.58 2.30
C GLY A 84 6.98 1.60 2.16
N LEU A 85 7.22 0.32 1.88
CA LEU A 85 6.19 -0.70 1.72
C LEU A 85 5.81 -1.38 3.04
N ASP A 86 4.56 -1.79 3.14
CA ASP A 86 4.02 -2.53 4.28
C ASP A 86 4.55 -3.99 4.31
N THR A 87 4.39 -4.65 5.47
CA THR A 87 4.89 -6.02 5.69
C THR A 87 4.27 -7.07 4.76
N GLU A 88 3.09 -6.80 4.19
CA GLU A 88 2.45 -7.65 3.18
C GLU A 88 3.30 -7.78 1.90
N TYR A 89 4.19 -6.82 1.64
CA TYR A 89 5.09 -6.81 0.49
C TYR A 89 6.45 -7.48 0.78
N ASN A 90 6.70 -7.99 2.00
CA ASN A 90 8.00 -8.56 2.37
C ASN A 90 8.50 -9.65 1.39
N LEU A 91 7.60 -10.48 0.85
CA LEU A 91 7.96 -11.52 -0.11
C LEU A 91 8.57 -10.96 -1.40
N ILE A 92 7.99 -9.87 -1.93
CA ILE A 92 8.52 -9.24 -3.15
C ILE A 92 9.75 -8.39 -2.83
N ILE A 93 9.80 -7.75 -1.66
CA ILE A 93 10.97 -6.98 -1.21
C ILE A 93 12.22 -7.86 -1.20
N VAL A 94 12.15 -9.03 -0.54
CA VAL A 94 13.30 -9.97 -0.46
C VAL A 94 13.74 -10.42 -1.85
N LYS A 95 12.80 -10.72 -2.75
CA LYS A 95 13.11 -11.11 -4.13
C LYS A 95 13.83 -9.99 -4.89
N LEU A 96 13.36 -8.75 -4.78
CA LEU A 96 13.92 -7.61 -5.53
C LEU A 96 15.30 -7.19 -4.99
N ILE A 97 15.53 -7.29 -3.68
CA ILE A 97 16.84 -6.98 -3.07
C ILE A 97 17.95 -7.91 -3.57
N ASP A 98 17.62 -9.18 -3.85
CA ASP A 98 18.59 -10.17 -4.33
C ASP A 98 18.93 -10.02 -5.83
N GLN A 99 18.16 -9.21 -6.58
CA GLN A 99 18.42 -9.00 -8.00
C GLN A 99 19.54 -7.99 -8.24
N LEU A 100 20.56 -8.44 -8.98
CA LEU A 100 21.62 -7.58 -9.52
C LEU A 100 21.11 -6.79 -10.73
N ASP A 101 21.58 -5.55 -10.86
CA ASP A 101 21.29 -4.65 -12.01
C ASP A 101 19.80 -4.42 -12.28
N LEU A 102 18.98 -4.42 -11.23
CA LEU A 102 17.54 -4.21 -11.34
C LEU A 102 17.21 -2.80 -11.84
N THR A 103 16.50 -2.70 -12.95
CA THR A 103 16.06 -1.40 -13.47
C THR A 103 14.81 -0.90 -12.74
N TRP A 104 14.60 0.42 -12.73
CA TRP A 104 13.39 1.03 -12.15
C TRP A 104 12.10 0.47 -12.78
N VAL A 105 12.08 0.26 -14.09
CA VAL A 105 10.90 -0.22 -14.82
C VAL A 105 10.57 -1.66 -14.44
N GLU A 106 11.58 -2.52 -14.28
CA GLU A 106 11.39 -3.90 -13.82
C GLU A 106 10.86 -3.94 -12.38
N ALA A 107 11.41 -3.11 -11.50
CA ALA A 107 10.93 -2.98 -10.12
C ALA A 107 9.46 -2.54 -10.09
N GLN A 108 9.07 -1.53 -10.89
CA GLN A 108 7.68 -1.07 -11.00
C GLN A 108 6.75 -2.20 -11.47
N ALA A 109 7.10 -2.89 -12.55
CA ALA A 109 6.29 -3.97 -13.11
C ALA A 109 6.13 -5.11 -12.09
N ALA A 110 7.21 -5.48 -11.39
CA ALA A 110 7.17 -6.50 -10.36
C ALA A 110 6.25 -6.12 -9.20
N LEU A 111 6.35 -4.90 -8.69
CA LEU A 111 5.52 -4.40 -7.59
C LEU A 111 4.03 -4.32 -7.95
N LEU A 112 3.69 -3.84 -9.15
CA LEU A 112 2.30 -3.79 -9.65
C LEU A 112 1.70 -5.19 -9.86
N SER A 113 2.50 -6.12 -10.42
CA SER A 113 2.06 -7.51 -10.58
C SER A 113 1.81 -8.19 -9.22
N PHE A 114 2.64 -7.87 -8.23
CA PHE A 114 2.49 -8.37 -6.87
C PHE A 114 1.26 -7.81 -6.16
N GLU A 115 0.96 -6.51 -6.32
CA GLU A 115 -0.27 -5.90 -5.80
C GLU A 115 -1.52 -6.58 -6.37
N THR A 116 -1.55 -6.85 -7.67
CA THR A 116 -2.66 -7.57 -8.31
C THR A 116 -2.88 -8.95 -7.67
N ARG A 117 -1.77 -9.67 -7.39
CA ARG A 117 -1.82 -10.97 -6.72
C ARG A 117 -2.28 -10.86 -5.27
N LEU A 118 -1.81 -9.88 -4.51
CA LEU A 118 -2.26 -9.63 -3.13
C LEU A 118 -3.76 -9.38 -3.08
N ASN A 119 -4.28 -8.54 -3.96
CA ASN A 119 -5.71 -8.25 -4.04
C ASN A 119 -6.53 -9.52 -4.32
N GLN A 120 -6.08 -10.39 -5.23
CA GLN A 120 -6.74 -11.67 -5.48
C GLN A 120 -6.76 -12.59 -4.26
N LEU A 121 -5.66 -12.68 -3.52
CA LEU A 121 -5.58 -13.47 -2.30
C LEU A 121 -6.52 -12.94 -1.21
N ASN A 122 -6.58 -11.61 -1.06
CA ASN A 122 -7.47 -10.94 -0.12
C ASN A 122 -8.95 -11.13 -0.51
N HIS A 123 -9.29 -11.15 -1.80
CA HIS A 123 -10.63 -11.53 -2.24
C HIS A 123 -10.96 -13.00 -1.91
N PHE A 124 -10.03 -13.92 -2.13
CA PHE A 124 -10.26 -15.34 -1.85
C PHE A 124 -10.43 -15.64 -0.36
N SER A 125 -9.67 -14.96 0.50
CA SER A 125 -9.78 -15.12 1.95
C SER A 125 -11.14 -14.63 2.47
N THR A 126 -11.71 -13.56 1.91
CA THR A 126 -13.07 -13.10 2.28
C THR A 126 -14.18 -14.08 1.89
N LEU A 127 -14.02 -14.83 0.79
CA LEU A 127 -14.99 -15.81 0.31
C LEU A 127 -14.93 -17.14 1.08
N SER A 128 -13.77 -17.50 1.65
CA SER A 128 -13.56 -18.76 2.37
C SER A 128 -14.14 -18.79 3.80
N ILE A 129 -14.64 -17.67 4.33
CA ILE A 129 -15.27 -17.58 5.66
C ILE A 129 -16.81 -17.65 5.55
N GLN A 130 -17.34 -18.42 4.60
CA GLN A 130 -18.69 -18.96 4.76
C GLN A 130 -18.58 -20.35 5.38
N PRO A 131 -18.85 -20.52 6.69
CA PRO A 131 -18.96 -21.86 7.25
C PRO A 131 -20.10 -22.57 6.52
N SER A 132 -19.76 -23.54 5.67
CA SER A 132 -20.74 -24.43 5.07
C SER A 132 -21.36 -25.25 6.21
N ILE A 133 -22.54 -24.83 6.68
CA ILE A 133 -23.34 -25.61 7.62
C ILE A 133 -23.83 -26.83 6.85
N ASN A 134 -23.09 -27.93 6.91
CA ASN A 134 -23.59 -29.24 6.53
C ASN A 134 -24.60 -29.68 7.61
N ALA A 135 -25.82 -29.17 7.51
CA ALA A 135 -26.95 -29.69 8.28
C ALA A 135 -27.30 -31.07 7.73
N ALA A 136 -26.67 -32.11 8.29
CA ALA A 136 -27.14 -33.49 8.11
C ALA A 136 -28.50 -33.62 8.81
N ALA A 137 -29.57 -33.29 8.10
CA ALA A 137 -30.93 -33.59 8.53
C ALA A 137 -31.06 -35.12 8.54
N THR A 138 -30.88 -35.72 9.71
CA THR A 138 -31.21 -37.12 9.92
C THR A 138 -32.70 -37.27 9.68
N ASN A 139 -33.08 -37.94 8.59
CA ASN A 139 -34.45 -38.32 8.31
C ASN A 139 -34.97 -39.21 9.45
N ARG A 140 -35.64 -38.58 10.42
CA ARG A 140 -36.38 -39.28 11.47
C ARG A 140 -37.69 -39.75 10.83
N HIS A 141 -37.65 -40.97 10.31
CA HIS A 141 -38.79 -41.65 9.71
C HIS A 141 -39.79 -42.02 10.83
N GLU A 142 -40.74 -41.12 11.12
CA GLU A 142 -41.80 -41.36 12.09
C GLU A 142 -42.93 -42.12 11.39
N ASN A 143 -42.88 -43.45 11.50
CA ASN A 143 -43.82 -44.35 10.87
C ASN A 143 -45.18 -44.27 11.59
N THR A 144 -46.11 -43.54 10.99
CA THR A 144 -47.53 -43.54 11.34
C THR A 144 -48.16 -44.83 10.82
N SER A 145 -48.64 -45.67 11.72
CA SER A 145 -49.49 -46.83 11.41
C SER A 145 -50.62 -46.83 12.45
N ARG A 146 -51.75 -46.19 12.14
CA ARG A 146 -52.98 -46.85 11.64
C ARG A 146 -53.43 -48.01 12.52
N GLU A 147 -54.25 -47.69 13.51
CA GLU A 147 -55.38 -48.55 13.93
C GLU A 147 -56.36 -48.72 12.74
N PRO A 148 -57.16 -49.81 12.62
CA PRO A 148 -58.11 -50.19 13.69
C PRO A 148 -58.48 -51.68 13.85
N HIS A 149 -59.22 -51.91 14.95
CA HIS A 149 -60.34 -52.87 15.11
C HIS A 149 -60.01 -54.35 15.44
N TYR A 150 -60.39 -54.83 16.64
CA TYR A 150 -61.67 -55.51 16.91
C TYR A 150 -61.72 -56.10 18.34
N ASN A 151 -62.87 -55.87 18.94
CA ASN A 151 -63.40 -56.39 20.19
C ASN A 151 -63.48 -57.93 20.22
N ARG A 152 -62.94 -58.61 21.25
CA ARG A 152 -63.35 -60.00 21.58
C ARG A 152 -62.96 -60.44 23.00
N GLY A 153 -63.99 -60.65 23.84
CA GLY A 153 -64.09 -61.63 24.96
C GLY A 153 -63.05 -61.56 26.09
N GLY A 154 -63.38 -61.53 27.37
CA GLY A 154 -64.45 -62.21 28.08
C GLY A 154 -63.84 -63.07 29.20
N GLY A 155 -64.37 -62.97 30.42
CA GLY A 155 -64.06 -63.84 31.57
C GLY A 155 -63.20 -63.15 32.65
N ARG A 156 -63.67 -62.80 33.86
CA ARG A 156 -64.39 -63.53 34.94
C ARG A 156 -63.46 -64.35 35.83
N SER A 157 -63.07 -63.78 36.98
CA SER A 157 -62.75 -64.42 38.28
C SER A 157 -62.13 -63.34 39.18
N GLY A 158 -62.53 -63.06 40.42
CA GLY A 158 -63.27 -63.83 41.41
C GLY A 158 -62.37 -64.10 42.62
N SER A 159 -62.83 -63.65 43.79
CA SER A 159 -62.32 -63.82 45.18
C SER A 159 -61.59 -62.62 45.78
#